data_AF-A0A3S0FJA2-F1
#
_entry.id   AF-A0A3S0FJA2-F1
#
_cell.length_a   1.000
_cell.length_b   1.000
_cell.length_c   1.000
_cell.angle_alpha   90.00
_cell.angle_beta   90.00
_cell.angle_gamma   90.00
#
_symmetry.space_group_name_H-M   'P 1'
#
loop_
_entity.id
_entity.type
_entity.pdbx_description
1 polymer ?
#
loop_
_entity_poly.entity_id
_entity_poly.type
_entity_poly.pdbx_seq_one_letter_code
_entity_poly.pdbx_strand_id
1 'polypeptide(L)'
;MFFRKSNNASPSVAKPVGTVAVFWGASDRMICCKGIAGEGNEFNVTSHPKLHDGGYVATLEISVPGEAQGLYIHAFYSGHWSFAVSPSSEESEGLPGWPVEREWGTVNPHSETLKVHCPPDANVKVIDRIEANG
;
A
#
# COMPACT_ATOMS: atom_id res chain seq x y z
N MET A 1 7.32 45.03 18.81
CA MET A 1 7.99 43.72 18.77
C MET A 1 7.59 43.02 17.49
N PHE A 2 8.54 42.82 16.58
CA PHE A 2 8.31 42.10 15.32
C PHE A 2 8.48 40.59 15.58
N PHE A 3 7.40 39.82 15.43
CA PHE A 3 7.48 38.37 15.45
C PHE A 3 8.08 37.91 14.11
N ARG A 4 9.35 37.49 14.14
CA ARG A 4 9.97 36.76 13.03
C ARG A 4 9.30 35.40 12.94
N LYS A 5 8.50 35.22 11.89
CA LYS A 5 7.96 33.92 11.48
C LYS A 5 9.15 33.07 11.01
N SER A 6 9.54 32.06 11.79
CA SER A 6 10.52 31.08 11.33
C SER A 6 9.90 30.29 10.18
N ASN A 7 10.43 30.45 8.98
CA ASN A 7 10.20 29.52 7.88
C ASN A 7 10.79 28.17 8.31
N ASN A 8 9.96 27.31 8.92
CA ASN A 8 10.20 25.88 8.84
C ASN A 8 9.99 25.51 7.38
N ALA A 9 11.08 25.51 6.61
CA ALA A 9 11.10 24.93 5.29
C ALA A 9 10.63 23.48 5.44
N SER A 10 9.47 23.18 4.87
CA SER A 10 9.01 21.81 4.68
C SER A 10 10.18 21.05 4.04
N PRO A 11 10.61 19.90 4.57
CA PRO A 11 11.62 19.11 3.89
C PRO A 11 11.08 18.83 2.49
N SER A 12 11.83 19.27 1.48
CA SER A 12 11.54 18.93 0.10
C SER A 12 11.48 17.41 0.05
N VAL A 13 10.30 16.86 -0.18
CA VAL A 13 10.10 15.43 -0.42
C VAL A 13 10.88 15.10 -1.69
N ALA A 14 12.14 14.74 -1.53
CA ALA A 14 12.90 14.12 -2.60
C ALA A 14 12.10 12.88 -2.98
N LYS A 15 11.52 12.87 -4.18
CA LYS A 15 10.85 11.68 -4.70
C LYS A 15 11.86 10.52 -4.57
N PRO A 16 11.57 9.46 -3.81
CA PRO A 16 12.49 8.34 -3.68
C PRO A 16 12.76 7.81 -5.08
N VAL A 17 14.04 7.73 -5.41
CA VAL A 17 14.55 7.21 -6.67
C VAL A 17 14.50 5.70 -6.54
N GLY A 18 13.33 5.12 -6.83
CA GLY A 18 13.10 3.69 -6.65
C GLY A 18 12.00 3.15 -7.56
N THR A 19 11.59 1.92 -7.30
CA THR A 19 10.63 1.18 -8.13
C THR A 19 9.20 1.58 -7.80
N VAL A 20 8.36 1.66 -8.83
CA VAL A 20 6.93 1.99 -8.66
C VAL A 20 6.14 0.70 -8.53
N ALA A 21 5.62 0.43 -7.34
CA ALA A 21 4.65 -0.63 -7.13
C ALA A 21 3.27 -0.15 -7.56
N VAL A 22 2.59 -0.89 -8.43
CA VAL A 22 1.25 -0.53 -8.94
C VAL A 22 0.26 -1.63 -8.56
N PHE A 23 -0.81 -1.25 -7.90
CA PHE A 23 -1.88 -2.13 -7.43
C PHE A 23 -3.20 -1.80 -8.11
N TRP A 24 -3.95 -2.83 -8.50
CA TRP A 24 -5.28 -2.70 -9.08
C TRP A 24 -6.08 -3.99 -8.87
N GLY A 25 -7.42 -3.89 -8.92
CA GLY A 25 -8.29 -5.04 -9.02
C GLY A 25 -8.37 -5.56 -10.45
N ALA A 26 -8.09 -6.84 -10.67
CA ALA A 26 -8.25 -7.49 -11.99
C ALA A 26 -9.63 -8.13 -12.18
N SER A 27 -10.29 -8.54 -11.10
CA SER A 27 -11.67 -9.03 -11.06
C SER A 27 -12.22 -8.86 -9.65
N ASP A 28 -13.50 -9.14 -9.42
CA ASP A 28 -14.15 -9.03 -8.11
C ASP A 28 -13.43 -9.80 -6.98
N ARG A 29 -12.61 -10.79 -7.33
CA ARG A 29 -11.89 -11.64 -6.37
C ARG A 29 -10.38 -11.53 -6.48
N MET A 30 -9.85 -10.64 -7.31
CA MET A 30 -8.42 -10.61 -7.62
C MET A 30 -7.87 -9.20 -7.52
N ILE A 31 -6.83 -9.05 -6.70
CA ILE A 31 -5.96 -7.88 -6.68
C ILE A 31 -4.65 -8.26 -7.34
N CYS A 32 -4.08 -7.38 -8.14
CA CYS A 32 -2.78 -7.58 -8.78
C CYS A 32 -1.78 -6.52 -8.31
N CYS A 33 -0.51 -6.89 -8.32
CA CYS A 33 0.61 -5.99 -8.10
C CYS A 33 1.65 -6.17 -9.22
N LYS A 34 2.30 -5.06 -9.61
CA LYS A 34 3.49 -5.09 -10.48
C LYS A 34 4.51 -4.07 -10.01
N GLY A 35 5.78 -4.28 -10.37
CA GLY A 35 6.86 -3.30 -10.20
C GLY A 35 7.73 -3.49 -8.96
N ILE A 36 7.32 -4.36 -8.02
CA ILE A 36 8.15 -4.83 -6.90
C ILE A 36 8.07 -6.36 -6.80
N ALA A 37 9.05 -6.97 -6.14
CA ALA A 37 9.04 -8.42 -5.89
C ALA A 37 7.97 -8.79 -4.86
N GLY A 38 7.45 -10.02 -4.87
CA GLY A 38 6.46 -10.43 -3.89
C GLY A 38 6.13 -11.92 -3.88
N GLU A 39 5.29 -12.31 -2.92
CA GLU A 39 4.73 -13.66 -2.75
C GLU A 39 3.92 -14.13 -3.98
N GLY A 40 3.50 -13.18 -4.81
CA GLY A 40 2.88 -13.36 -6.12
C GLY A 40 2.57 -11.99 -6.72
N ASN A 41 2.21 -11.94 -8.02
CA ASN A 41 1.72 -10.72 -8.67
C ASN A 41 0.18 -10.66 -8.70
N GLU A 42 -0.48 -11.71 -8.22
CA GLU A 42 -1.92 -11.92 -8.25
C GLU A 42 -2.37 -12.49 -6.90
N PHE A 43 -3.32 -11.82 -6.26
CA PHE A 43 -3.81 -12.12 -4.92
C PHE A 43 -5.31 -12.37 -4.99
N ASN A 44 -5.69 -13.65 -4.98
CA ASN A 44 -7.09 -14.06 -5.03
C ASN A 44 -7.68 -14.09 -3.61
N VAL A 45 -8.62 -13.20 -3.32
CA VAL A 45 -9.18 -13.04 -1.96
C VAL A 45 -10.05 -14.20 -1.51
N THR A 46 -10.45 -15.10 -2.42
CA THR A 46 -11.28 -16.27 -2.11
C THR A 46 -10.52 -17.59 -2.05
N SER A 47 -9.37 -17.69 -2.72
CA SER A 47 -8.56 -18.92 -2.76
C SER A 47 -7.22 -18.80 -2.04
N HIS A 48 -6.79 -17.60 -1.67
CA HIS A 48 -5.54 -17.41 -0.93
C HIS A 48 -5.72 -17.82 0.55
N PRO A 49 -4.83 -18.66 1.12
CA PRO A 49 -5.00 -19.20 2.49
C PRO A 49 -5.15 -18.12 3.58
N LYS A 50 -4.52 -16.96 3.41
CA LYS A 50 -4.63 -15.84 4.37
C LYS A 50 -5.82 -14.90 4.15
N LEU A 51 -6.46 -14.97 2.99
CA LEU A 51 -7.50 -14.00 2.59
C LEU A 51 -8.91 -14.60 2.53
N HIS A 52 -9.00 -15.93 2.33
CA HIS A 52 -10.27 -16.61 2.04
C HIS A 52 -11.38 -16.37 3.08
N ASP A 53 -11.03 -16.20 4.36
CA ASP A 53 -11.97 -15.93 5.45
C ASP A 53 -12.34 -14.43 5.57
N GLY A 54 -11.58 -13.53 4.93
CA GLY A 54 -11.80 -12.09 4.91
C GLY A 54 -12.84 -11.62 3.90
N GLY A 55 -13.22 -12.48 2.94
CA GLY A 55 -14.15 -12.14 1.88
C GLY A 55 -13.58 -11.12 0.89
N TYR A 56 -14.29 -10.02 0.67
CA TYR A 56 -13.92 -8.94 -0.26
C TYR A 56 -12.91 -7.94 0.34
N VAL A 57 -12.07 -8.39 1.27
CA VAL A 57 -11.05 -7.58 1.95
C VAL A 57 -9.72 -8.32 1.92
N ALA A 58 -8.63 -7.60 1.66
CA ALA A 58 -7.28 -8.12 1.75
C ALA A 58 -6.32 -7.09 2.35
N THR A 59 -5.35 -7.55 3.12
CA THR A 59 -4.26 -6.70 3.61
C THR A 59 -2.94 -7.20 3.06
N LEU A 60 -2.22 -6.30 2.40
CA LEU A 60 -0.88 -6.53 1.86
C LEU A 60 0.10 -5.68 2.65
N GLU A 61 1.33 -6.17 2.83
CA GLU A 61 2.42 -5.43 3.43
C GLU A 61 3.53 -5.21 2.40
N ILE A 62 3.92 -3.95 2.22
CA ILE A 62 5.18 -3.59 1.56
C ILE A 62 6.23 -3.36 2.65
N SER A 63 7.30 -4.14 2.61
CA SER A 63 8.46 -4.03 3.51
C SER A 63 9.75 -3.85 2.72
N VAL A 64 10.70 -3.13 3.29
CA VAL A 64 12.06 -2.94 2.73
C VAL A 64 13.07 -3.46 3.74
N PRO A 65 14.05 -4.29 3.34
CA PRO A 65 15.09 -4.76 4.25
C PRO A 65 15.85 -3.59 4.91
N GLY A 66 15.91 -3.58 6.24
CA GLY A 66 16.61 -2.55 7.00
C GLY A 66 15.81 -1.27 7.28
N GLU A 67 14.58 -1.15 6.78
CA GLU A 67 13.64 -0.12 7.23
C GLU A 67 12.76 -0.65 8.35
N ALA A 68 12.65 0.12 9.44
CA ALA A 68 11.80 -0.23 10.58
C ALA A 68 10.30 0.01 10.29
N GLN A 69 9.98 0.74 9.22
CA GLN A 69 8.62 1.10 8.83
C GLN A 69 8.37 0.73 7.38
N GLY A 70 7.40 -0.13 7.15
CA GLY A 70 6.79 -0.40 5.85
C GLY A 70 5.39 0.22 5.72
N LEU A 71 4.64 -0.25 4.72
CA LEU A 71 3.31 0.22 4.37
C LEU A 71 2.32 -0.95 4.30
N TYR A 72 1.22 -0.86 5.03
CA TYR A 72 0.06 -1.73 4.79
C TYR A 72 -0.84 -1.14 3.72
N ILE A 73 -1.32 -2.01 2.82
CA ILE A 73 -2.34 -1.72 1.82
C ILE A 73 -3.56 -2.56 2.14
N HIS A 74 -4.65 -1.90 2.49
CA HIS A 74 -5.94 -2.50 2.75
C HIS A 74 -6.78 -2.39 1.49
N ALA A 75 -6.94 -3.49 0.78
CA ALA A 75 -7.80 -3.58 -0.38
C ALA A 75 -9.20 -4.00 0.05
N PHE A 76 -10.21 -3.29 -0.45
CA PHE A 76 -11.62 -3.57 -0.16
C PHE A 76 -12.42 -3.51 -1.45
N TYR A 77 -13.32 -4.47 -1.62
CA TYR A 77 -14.21 -4.54 -2.76
C TYR A 77 -15.67 -4.24 -2.36
N SER A 78 -16.25 -3.24 -3.02
CA SER A 78 -17.63 -2.79 -2.85
C SER A 78 -18.25 -2.48 -4.20
N GLY A 79 -18.24 -3.46 -5.11
CA GLY A 79 -18.58 -3.30 -6.53
C GLY A 79 -17.42 -2.79 -7.39
N HIS A 80 -16.45 -2.14 -6.76
CA HIS A 80 -15.14 -1.78 -7.31
C HIS A 80 -14.07 -2.00 -6.24
N TRP A 81 -12.84 -2.26 -6.68
CA TRP A 81 -11.70 -2.30 -5.78
C TRP A 81 -11.22 -0.89 -5.45
N SER A 82 -11.01 -0.68 -4.16
CA SER A 82 -10.41 0.53 -3.62
C SER A 82 -9.38 0.14 -2.56
N PHE A 83 -8.44 1.04 -2.32
CA PHE A 83 -7.31 0.80 -1.45
C PHE A 83 -7.27 1.85 -0.34
N ALA A 84 -6.84 1.45 0.85
CA ALA A 84 -6.45 2.34 1.94
C ALA A 84 -5.00 1.99 2.34
N VAL A 85 -4.28 2.96 2.89
CA VAL A 85 -2.87 2.78 3.27
C VAL A 85 -2.65 3.18 4.73
N SER A 86 -1.82 2.43 5.43
CA SER A 86 -1.44 2.73 6.82
C SER A 86 0.03 2.37 7.07
N PRO A 87 0.62 2.88 8.17
CA PRO A 87 1.84 2.32 8.75
C PRO A 87 1.75 0.79 8.90
N SER A 88 2.88 0.10 8.76
CA SER A 88 2.99 -1.33 9.07
C SER A 88 3.49 -1.61 10.49
N SER A 89 4.13 -0.63 11.13
CA SER A 89 4.59 -0.71 12.52
C SER A 89 3.60 -0.05 13.48
N GLU A 90 3.33 -0.70 14.60
CA GLU A 90 2.55 -0.13 15.72
C GLU A 90 3.35 0.89 16.53
N GLU A 91 4.68 0.87 16.42
CA GLU A 91 5.56 1.78 17.18
C GLU A 91 5.64 3.18 16.57
N SER A 92 5.21 3.32 15.31
CA SER A 92 5.28 4.57 14.56
C SER A 92 3.95 4.87 13.86
N GLU A 93 3.31 5.96 14.29
CA GLU A 93 2.05 6.45 13.72
C GLU A 93 2.23 7.08 12.32
N GLY A 94 3.47 7.35 11.91
CA GLY A 94 3.79 8.02 10.65
C GLY A 94 3.89 7.05 9.48
N LEU A 95 3.29 7.39 8.34
CA LEU A 95 3.57 6.71 7.06
C LEU A 95 5.06 6.84 6.71
N PRO A 96 5.66 5.82 6.06
CA PRO A 96 6.98 5.99 5.48
C PRO A 96 6.94 7.14 4.45
N GLY A 97 8.07 7.80 4.23
CA GLY A 97 8.19 8.94 3.31
C GLY A 97 8.02 8.59 1.82
N TRP A 98 7.40 7.46 1.51
CA TRP A 98 7.19 6.91 0.17
C TRP A 98 5.96 7.59 -0.47
N PRO A 99 6.12 8.32 -1.59
CA PRO A 99 4.99 8.94 -2.26
C PRO A 99 3.96 7.92 -2.73
N VAL A 100 2.70 8.27 -2.52
CA VAL A 100 1.54 7.47 -2.94
C VAL A 100 0.72 8.30 -3.92
N GLU A 101 0.44 7.72 -5.09
CA GLU A 101 -0.42 8.30 -6.11
C GLU A 101 -1.66 7.43 -6.29
N ARG A 102 -2.81 8.07 -6.50
CA ARG A 102 -4.10 7.43 -6.66
C ARG A 102 -4.76 7.93 -7.93
N GLU A 103 -5.19 7.00 -8.76
CA GLU A 103 -5.89 7.28 -10.00
C GLU A 103 -7.03 6.29 -10.15
N TRP A 104 -8.10 6.70 -10.83
CA TRP A 104 -9.19 5.78 -11.17
C TRP A 104 -9.05 5.32 -12.62
N GLY A 105 -9.26 4.03 -12.87
CA GLY A 105 -9.45 3.54 -14.23
C GLY A 105 -8.21 3.46 -15.11
N THR A 106 -7.01 3.70 -14.59
CA THR A 106 -5.79 3.83 -15.42
C THR A 106 -5.16 2.50 -15.79
N VAL A 107 -5.27 1.48 -14.93
CA VAL A 107 -4.90 0.09 -15.28
C VAL A 107 -6.12 -0.77 -15.58
N ASN A 108 -7.18 -0.65 -14.76
CA ASN A 108 -8.48 -1.29 -15.00
C ASN A 108 -9.59 -0.24 -14.81
N PRO A 109 -10.47 -0.02 -15.81
CA PRO A 109 -11.56 0.96 -15.75
C PRO A 109 -12.48 0.86 -14.52
N HIS A 110 -12.60 -0.33 -13.93
CA HIS A 110 -13.52 -0.62 -12.82
C HIS A 110 -12.82 -0.75 -11.46
N SER A 111 -11.60 -0.21 -11.34
CA SER A 111 -10.81 -0.27 -10.11
C SER A 111 -10.06 1.04 -9.88
N GLU A 112 -9.83 1.36 -8.62
CA GLU A 112 -8.74 2.25 -8.24
C GLU A 112 -7.40 1.65 -8.72
N THR A 113 -6.47 2.53 -9.11
CA THR A 113 -5.06 2.21 -9.33
C THR A 113 -4.25 2.96 -8.29
N LEU A 114 -3.60 2.21 -7.40
CA LEU A 114 -2.72 2.73 -6.37
C LEU A 114 -1.27 2.57 -6.83
N LYS A 115 -0.49 3.65 -6.85
CA LYS A 115 0.95 3.60 -7.13
C LYS A 115 1.72 4.02 -5.88
N VAL A 116 2.70 3.21 -5.49
CA VAL A 116 3.59 3.49 -4.35
C VAL A 116 5.02 3.56 -4.87
N HIS A 117 5.67 4.70 -4.68
CA HIS A 117 7.07 4.91 -5.04
C HIS A 117 7.95 4.34 -3.93
N CYS A 118 8.35 3.09 -4.09
CA CYS A 118 9.06 2.33 -3.07
C CYS A 118 10.58 2.54 -3.20
N PRO A 119 11.33 2.45 -2.08
CA PRO A 119 12.78 2.26 -2.13
C PRO A 119 13.17 0.99 -2.91
N PRO A 120 14.45 0.87 -3.31
CA PRO A 120 14.99 -0.38 -3.83
C PRO A 120 14.76 -1.56 -2.87
N ASP A 121 14.70 -2.77 -3.42
CA ASP A 121 14.54 -4.02 -2.66
C ASP A 121 13.23 -4.16 -1.87
N ALA A 122 12.25 -3.28 -2.12
CA ALA A 122 10.90 -3.43 -1.59
C ALA A 122 10.25 -4.75 -2.02
N ASN A 123 9.56 -5.39 -1.08
CA ASN A 123 8.84 -6.63 -1.29
C ASN A 123 7.40 -6.51 -0.80
N VAL A 124 6.45 -7.12 -1.52
CA VAL A 124 5.06 -7.25 -1.10
C VAL A 124 4.68 -8.68 -0.73
N LYS A 125 3.99 -8.84 0.40
CA LYS A 125 3.43 -10.10 0.84
C LYS A 125 2.00 -9.94 1.35
N VAL A 126 1.27 -11.04 1.41
CA VAL A 126 -0.03 -11.06 2.08
C VAL A 126 0.19 -11.27 3.56
N ILE A 127 -0.44 -10.44 4.39
CA ILE A 127 -0.45 -10.65 5.84
C ILE A 127 -1.79 -11.20 6.30
N ASP A 128 -1.76 -11.88 7.44
CA ASP A 128 -2.97 -12.32 8.09
C ASP A 128 -3.81 -11.12 8.48
N ARG A 129 -5.12 -11.34 8.58
CA ARG A 129 -6.05 -10.30 9.00
C ARG A 129 -5.61 -9.78 10.37
N ILE A 130 -5.44 -8.47 10.48
CA ILE A 130 -5.22 -7.82 11.77
C ILE A 130 -6.54 -7.97 12.54
N GLU A 131 -6.63 -8.99 13.40
CA GLU A 131 -7.77 -9.16 14.28
C GLU A 131 -7.79 -7.98 15.25
N ALA A 132 -8.94 -7.32 15.36
CA ALA A 132 -9.13 -6.39 16.47
C ALA A 132 -9.06 -7.23 17.73
N ASN A 133 -8.03 -7.03 18.55
CA ASN A 133 -7.94 -7.63 19.89
C ASN A 133 -9.29 -7.39 20.60
N GLY A 134 -10.06 -8.46 20.75
CA GLY A 134 -11.31 -8.49 21.52
C GLY A 134 -11.04 -8.71 22.99
#